data_AF-A0A3D4P9P8-F1
#
_entry.id   AF-A0A3D4P9P8-F1
#
_cell.length_a   1.000
_cell.length_b   1.000
_cell.length_c   1.000
_cell.angle_alpha   90.00
_cell.angle_beta   90.00
_cell.angle_gamma   90.00
#
_symmetry.space_group_name_H-M   'P 1'
#
loop_
_entity.id
_entity.type
_entity.pdbx_description
1 polymer ?
#
loop_
_entity_poly.entity_id
_entity_poly.type
_entity_poly.pdbx_seq_one_letter_code
_entity_poly.pdbx_strand_id
1 'polypeptide(L)'
;LLDRVLIEQRPQLLDRYYDALTELDYDFVQETVCKIATRPTDRLSVLLPRFVQEGFLYDYLSEKKLLFRLNQVMRRVKLPLLSDDFENVLARSYRIVEQRHREMLPVHVLVTLDSNSPDESV
;
A
#
# COMPACT_ATOMS: atom_id res chain seq x y z
N LEU A 1 -1.31 -5.40 6.34
CA LEU A 1 -0.52 -5.68 7.58
C LEU A 1 0.91 -6.05 7.24
N LEU A 2 1.13 -6.89 6.22
CA LEU A 2 2.47 -7.08 5.65
C LEU A 2 3.07 -5.74 5.21
N ASP A 3 2.26 -4.86 4.63
CA ASP A 3 2.66 -3.50 4.26
C ASP A 3 3.20 -2.72 5.45
N ARG A 4 2.54 -2.80 6.61
CA ARG A 4 3.02 -2.18 7.86
C ARG A 4 4.41 -2.69 8.23
N VAL A 5 4.63 -4.00 8.17
CA VAL A 5 5.95 -4.60 8.47
C VAL A 5 7.02 -4.03 7.53
N LEU A 6 6.72 -3.99 6.23
CA LEU A 6 7.65 -3.48 5.22
C LEU A 6 7.94 -1.97 5.40
N ILE A 7 6.91 -1.19 5.74
CA ILE A 7 7.03 0.26 5.99
C ILE A 7 7.84 0.50 7.27
N GLU A 8 7.58 -0.21 8.36
CA GLU A 8 8.33 -0.05 9.62
C GLU A 8 9.79 -0.46 9.47
N GLN A 9 10.09 -1.50 8.68
CA GLN A 9 11.46 -1.91 8.40
C GLN A 9 12.22 -0.89 7.55
N ARG A 10 11.55 -0.23 6.61
CA ARG A 10 12.16 0.68 5.62
C ARG A 10 11.22 1.84 5.26
N PRO A 11 11.02 2.82 6.17
CA PRO A 11 10.08 3.90 5.95
C PRO A 11 10.40 4.73 4.69
N GLN A 12 11.69 4.90 4.38
CA GLN A 12 12.17 5.63 3.22
C GLN A 12 11.72 5.05 1.87
N LEU A 13 11.38 3.75 1.82
CA LEU A 13 10.87 3.15 0.58
C LEU A 13 9.44 3.59 0.29
N LEU A 14 8.65 3.88 1.33
CA LEU A 14 7.29 4.40 1.14
C LEU A 14 7.32 5.84 0.62
N ASP A 15 8.19 6.67 1.18
CA ASP A 15 8.39 8.05 0.70
C ASP A 15 8.83 8.04 -0.77
N ARG A 16 9.87 7.26 -1.10
CA ARG A 16 10.34 7.10 -2.49
C ARG A 16 9.26 6.56 -3.43
N TYR A 17 8.39 5.68 -2.95
CA TYR A 17 7.28 5.17 -3.74
C TYR A 17 6.29 6.29 -4.10
N TYR A 18 5.91 7.14 -3.15
CA TYR A 18 5.01 8.27 -3.42
C TYR A 18 5.68 9.39 -4.24
N ASP A 19 6.98 9.63 -4.03
CA ASP A 19 7.76 10.55 -4.85
C ASP A 19 7.78 10.09 -6.32
N ALA A 20 8.10 8.81 -6.56
CA ALA A 20 8.11 8.24 -7.90
C ALA A 20 6.74 8.30 -8.58
N LEU A 21 5.64 8.15 -7.83
CA LEU A 21 4.29 8.32 -8.37
C LEU A 21 3.99 9.77 -8.75
N THR A 22 4.53 10.75 -8.01
CA THR A 22 4.34 12.18 -8.27
C THR A 22 5.02 12.62 -9.57
N GLU A 23 6.11 11.97 -9.94
CA GLU A 23 6.88 12.25 -11.16
C GLU A 23 6.28 11.66 -12.44
N LEU A 24 5.21 10.86 -12.33
CA LEU A 24 4.58 10.24 -13.49
C LEU A 24 3.80 11.24 -14.35
N ASP A 25 3.86 11.07 -15.67
CA ASP A 25 2.89 11.63 -16.59
C ASP A 25 1.58 10.82 -16.50
N TYR A 26 0.61 11.36 -15.78
CA TYR A 26 -0.66 10.69 -15.53
C TYR A 26 -1.52 10.51 -16.80
N ASP A 27 -1.41 11.39 -17.78
CA ASP A 27 -2.12 11.27 -19.05
C ASP A 27 -1.50 10.15 -19.88
N PHE A 28 -0.17 10.09 -19.95
CA PHE A 28 0.54 8.99 -20.60
C PHE A 28 0.20 7.63 -19.98
N VAL A 29 0.12 7.54 -18.64
CA VAL A 29 -0.30 6.31 -17.95
C VAL A 29 -1.72 5.92 -18.36
N GLN A 30 -2.66 6.85 -18.37
CA GLN A 30 -4.04 6.58 -18.79
C GLN A 30 -4.12 6.12 -20.24
N GLU A 31 -3.46 6.81 -21.16
CA GLU A 31 -3.43 6.45 -22.58
C GLU A 31 -2.83 5.06 -22.78
N THR A 32 -1.76 4.73 -22.05
CA THR A 32 -1.12 3.42 -22.11
C THR A 32 -2.05 2.33 -21.59
N VAL A 33 -2.73 2.55 -20.47
CA VAL A 33 -3.72 1.59 -19.95
C VAL A 33 -4.89 1.41 -20.93
N CYS A 34 -5.38 2.48 -21.55
CA CYS A 34 -6.45 2.42 -22.54
C CYS A 34 -6.08 1.60 -23.79
N LYS A 35 -4.79 1.50 -24.14
CA LYS A 35 -4.31 0.67 -25.25
C LYS A 35 -4.33 -0.83 -24.93
N ILE A 36 -4.25 -1.21 -23.65
CA ILE A 36 -4.19 -2.61 -23.21
C ILE A 36 -5.49 -3.13 -22.57
N ALA A 37 -6.33 -2.24 -22.05
CA ALA A 37 -7.56 -2.61 -21.37
C ALA A 37 -8.71 -2.89 -22.36
N THR A 38 -9.59 -3.84 -22.04
CA THR A 38 -10.79 -4.15 -22.85
C THR A 38 -11.76 -2.97 -22.97
N ARG A 39 -11.73 -2.04 -22.02
CA ARG A 39 -12.57 -0.84 -22.00
C ARG A 39 -11.70 0.37 -21.64
N PRO A 40 -11.73 1.46 -22.42
CA PRO A 40 -10.99 2.67 -22.11
C PRO A 40 -11.55 3.35 -20.86
N THR A 41 -10.73 4.19 -20.22
CA THR A 41 -11.09 4.98 -19.05
C THR A 41 -10.50 6.39 -19.14
N ASP A 42 -11.26 7.35 -18.66
CA ASP A 42 -10.92 8.77 -18.48
C ASP A 42 -10.62 9.12 -17.01
N ARG A 43 -10.55 8.10 -16.14
CA ARG A 43 -10.52 8.30 -14.68
C ARG A 43 -9.13 8.21 -14.09
N LEU A 44 -8.16 7.59 -14.77
CA LEU A 44 -6.85 7.34 -14.20
C LEU A 44 -6.04 8.62 -14.03
N SER A 45 -6.06 9.52 -15.02
CA SER A 45 -5.33 10.79 -14.92
C SER A 45 -5.86 11.69 -13.80
N VAL A 46 -7.16 11.56 -13.47
CA VAL A 46 -7.79 12.25 -12.33
C VAL A 46 -7.58 11.51 -11.00
N LEU A 47 -7.53 10.17 -11.03
CA LEU A 47 -7.44 9.33 -9.83
C LEU A 47 -6.02 9.31 -9.26
N LEU A 48 -4.98 9.20 -10.09
CA LEU A 48 -3.59 9.06 -9.64
C LEU A 48 -3.11 10.22 -8.76
N PRO A 49 -3.34 11.51 -9.12
CA PRO A 49 -3.00 12.62 -8.23
C PRO A 49 -3.69 12.53 -6.86
N ARG A 50 -4.97 12.14 -6.84
CA ARG A 50 -5.74 11.99 -5.59
C ARG A 50 -5.24 10.81 -4.77
N PHE A 51 -4.84 9.72 -5.42
CA PHE A 51 -4.27 8.56 -4.78
C PHE A 51 -2.95 8.88 -4.07
N VAL A 52 -2.09 9.66 -4.73
CA VAL A 52 -0.84 10.17 -4.14
C VAL A 52 -1.15 11.09 -2.97
N GLN A 53 -2.03 12.07 -3.17
CA GLN A 53 -2.44 13.03 -2.13
C GLN A 53 -3.02 12.33 -0.89
N GLU A 54 -3.82 11.29 -1.09
CA GLU A 54 -4.46 10.55 0.01
C GLU A 54 -3.43 9.77 0.84
N GLY A 55 -2.32 9.34 0.22
CA GLY A 55 -1.23 8.65 0.94
C GLY A 55 -1.70 7.41 1.71
N PHE A 56 -2.73 6.70 1.23
CA PHE A 56 -3.46 5.73 2.05
C PHE A 56 -2.61 4.57 2.61
N LEU A 57 -1.41 4.30 2.04
CA LEU A 57 -0.50 3.29 2.59
C LEU A 57 0.04 3.69 3.98
N TYR A 58 0.18 4.99 4.27
CA TYR A 58 0.55 5.46 5.61
C TYR A 58 -0.50 5.08 6.67
N ASP A 59 -1.76 4.85 6.28
CA ASP A 59 -2.80 4.44 7.21
C ASP A 59 -2.59 3.03 7.76
N TYR A 60 -1.77 2.20 7.11
CA TYR A 60 -1.41 0.88 7.61
C TYR A 60 -0.62 0.93 8.92
N LEU A 61 -0.01 2.08 9.26
CA LEU A 61 0.71 2.30 10.51
C LEU A 61 -0.21 2.55 11.72
N SER A 62 -1.53 2.68 11.51
CA SER A 62 -2.50 2.94 12.56
C SER A 62 -3.69 1.99 12.48
N GLU A 63 -3.96 1.25 13.54
CA GLU A 63 -5.11 0.34 13.64
C GLU A 63 -6.42 1.07 13.36
N LYS A 64 -6.61 2.25 13.94
CA LYS A 64 -7.80 3.07 13.76
C LYS A 64 -8.01 3.51 12.31
N LYS A 65 -6.96 3.99 11.65
CA LYS A 65 -7.06 4.41 10.25
C LYS A 65 -7.25 3.21 9.31
N LEU A 66 -6.56 2.11 9.59
CA LEU A 66 -6.74 0.87 8.85
C LEU A 66 -8.15 0.29 9.02
N LEU A 67 -8.73 0.35 10.22
CA LEU A 67 -10.12 -0.02 10.47
C LEU A 67 -11.09 0.87 9.68
N PHE A 68 -10.84 2.18 9.65
CA PHE A 68 -11.63 3.09 8.82
C PHE A 68 -11.59 2.71 7.34
N ARG A 69 -10.41 2.42 6.78
CA ARG A 69 -10.25 1.93 5.39
C ARG A 69 -10.94 0.60 5.16
N LEU A 70 -10.83 -0.34 6.11
CA LEU A 70 -11.49 -1.63 6.02
C LEU A 70 -13.01 -1.45 5.99
N ASN A 71 -13.55 -0.54 6.80
CA ASN A 71 -14.96 -0.18 6.76
C ASN A 71 -15.41 0.49 5.44
N GLN A 72 -14.52 1.21 4.74
CA GLN A 72 -14.81 1.65 3.36
C GLN A 72 -14.96 0.45 2.41
N VAL A 73 -14.11 -0.57 2.55
CA VAL A 73 -14.24 -1.83 1.81
C VAL A 73 -15.55 -2.53 2.16
N MET A 74 -15.87 -2.70 3.45
CA MET A 74 -17.12 -3.32 3.92
C MET A 74 -18.34 -2.67 3.28
N ARG A 75 -18.41 -1.34 3.26
CA ARG A 75 -19.48 -0.59 2.58
C ARG A 75 -19.54 -0.91 1.09
N ARG A 76 -18.40 -0.89 0.40
CA ARG A 76 -18.33 -1.17 -1.04
C ARG A 76 -18.84 -2.57 -1.38
N VAL A 77 -18.57 -3.55 -0.52
CA VAL A 77 -19.03 -4.93 -0.70
C VAL A 77 -20.38 -5.23 -0.01
N LYS A 78 -21.06 -4.21 0.53
CA LYS A 78 -22.38 -4.29 1.19
C LYS A 78 -22.41 -5.22 2.41
N LEU A 79 -21.31 -5.31 3.15
CA LEU A 79 -21.25 -6.02 4.42
C LEU A 79 -21.40 -5.06 5.61
N PRO A 80 -21.83 -5.56 6.80
CA PRO A 80 -21.86 -4.76 8.02
C PRO A 80 -20.51 -4.15 8.36
N LEU A 81 -20.53 -2.98 8.99
CA LEU A 81 -19.31 -2.34 9.48
C LEU A 81 -18.73 -3.14 10.65
N LEU A 82 -17.41 -3.16 10.72
CA LEU A 82 -16.65 -3.68 11.84
C LEU A 82 -16.69 -2.66 12.98
N SER A 83 -16.87 -3.15 14.20
CA SER A 83 -16.84 -2.34 15.42
C SER A 83 -15.43 -1.85 15.74
N ASP A 84 -15.34 -0.84 16.59
CA ASP A 84 -14.06 -0.28 17.06
C ASP A 84 -13.19 -1.32 17.78
N ASP A 85 -13.81 -2.31 18.44
CA ASP A 85 -13.08 -3.43 19.07
C ASP A 85 -12.23 -4.24 18.08
N PHE A 86 -12.52 -4.14 16.79
CA PHE A 86 -11.75 -4.81 15.74
C PHE A 86 -10.32 -4.25 15.62
N GLU A 87 -10.03 -3.05 16.15
CA GLU A 87 -8.65 -2.55 16.29
C GLU A 87 -7.76 -3.55 17.04
N ASN A 88 -8.28 -4.23 18.06
CA ASN A 88 -7.55 -5.26 18.80
C ASN A 88 -7.20 -6.48 17.93
N VAL A 89 -8.10 -6.83 17.01
CA VAL A 89 -7.88 -7.92 16.05
C VAL A 89 -6.78 -7.53 15.07
N LEU A 90 -6.79 -6.29 14.58
CA LEU A 90 -5.73 -5.76 13.71
C LEU A 90 -4.36 -5.77 14.42
N ALA A 91 -4.29 -5.27 15.65
CA ALA A 91 -3.06 -5.25 16.45
C ALA A 91 -2.50 -6.67 16.69
N ARG A 92 -3.37 -7.63 17.02
CA ARG A 92 -2.94 -9.03 17.21
C ARG A 92 -2.49 -9.66 15.90
N SER A 93 -3.24 -9.42 14.82
CA SER A 93 -2.91 -9.94 13.48
C SER A 93 -1.58 -9.38 12.99
N TYR A 94 -1.28 -8.12 13.31
CA TYR A 94 -0.01 -7.49 12.97
C TYR A 94 1.17 -8.28 13.53
N ARG A 95 1.15 -8.63 14.82
CA ARG A 95 2.22 -9.43 15.46
C ARG A 95 2.44 -10.78 14.78
N ILE A 96 1.36 -11.44 14.34
CA ILE A 96 1.45 -12.72 13.63
C ILE A 96 2.16 -12.52 12.28
N VAL A 97 1.77 -11.48 11.54
CA VAL A 97 2.37 -11.16 10.25
C VAL A 97 3.83 -10.73 10.42
N GLU A 98 4.14 -9.89 11.40
CA GLU A 98 5.51 -9.47 11.74
C GLU A 98 6.42 -10.69 11.99
N GLN A 99 5.95 -11.68 12.74
CA GLN A 99 6.73 -12.89 13.01
C GLN A 99 6.97 -13.76 11.79
N ARG A 100 6.08 -13.72 10.79
CA ARG A 100 6.08 -14.65 9.64
C ARG A 100 6.27 -13.98 8.28
N HIS A 101 6.50 -12.67 8.23
CA HIS A 101 6.47 -11.89 6.99
C HIS A 101 7.45 -12.42 5.93
N ARG A 102 8.62 -12.92 6.34
CA ARG A 102 9.60 -13.49 5.39
C ARG A 102 9.07 -14.72 4.66
N GLU A 103 8.22 -15.52 5.29
CA GLU A 103 7.59 -16.69 4.65
C GLU A 103 6.49 -16.30 3.66
N MET A 104 5.96 -15.07 3.77
CA MET A 104 4.88 -14.56 2.91
C MET A 104 5.40 -13.85 1.66
N LEU A 105 6.70 -13.57 1.60
CA LEU A 105 7.32 -12.83 0.50
C LEU A 105 7.96 -13.80 -0.51
N PRO A 106 7.81 -13.55 -1.82
CA PRO A 106 8.57 -14.27 -2.82
C PRO A 106 10.08 -14.08 -2.62
N VAL A 107 10.87 -15.12 -2.93
CA VAL A 107 12.34 -15.11 -2.75
C VAL A 107 12.99 -13.90 -3.44
N HIS A 108 12.56 -13.55 -4.65
CA HIS A 108 13.13 -12.41 -5.36
C HIS A 108 12.88 -11.08 -4.65
N VAL A 109 11.73 -10.93 -3.97
CA VAL A 109 11.44 -9.74 -3.16
C VAL A 109 12.33 -9.70 -1.93
N LEU A 110 12.55 -10.84 -1.27
CA LEU A 110 13.49 -10.94 -0.14
C LEU A 110 14.90 -10.53 -0.54
N VAL A 111 15.38 -10.98 -1.70
CA VAL A 111 16.69 -10.58 -2.24
C VAL A 111 16.73 -9.07 -2.50
N THR A 112 15.74 -8.51 -3.18
CA THR A 112 15.69 -7.05 -3.43
C THR A 112 15.65 -6.25 -2.13
N LEU A 113 14.95 -6.75 -1.10
CA LEU A 113 15.00 -6.14 0.21
C LEU A 113 16.42 -6.28 0.76
N ASP A 114 16.95 -7.47 0.99
CA ASP A 114 18.26 -7.66 1.64
C ASP A 114 19.42 -6.91 0.90
N SER A 115 19.40 -6.83 -0.44
CA SER A 115 20.42 -6.12 -1.26
C SER A 115 20.38 -4.60 -1.18
N ASN A 116 19.24 -3.97 -0.89
CA ASN A 116 19.13 -2.51 -0.72
C ASN A 116 19.46 -2.06 0.72
N SER A 117 20.33 -2.79 1.42
CA SER A 117 20.84 -2.38 2.73
C SER A 117 21.78 -1.18 2.57
N PRO A 118 21.74 -0.18 3.47
CA PRO A 118 22.53 1.05 3.35
C PRO A 118 23.99 0.76 3.72
N ASP A 119 24.74 0.18 2.80
CA ASP A 119 26.21 0.10 2.86
C ASP A 119 26.87 0.49 1.52
N GLU A 120 26.18 1.35 0.75
CA GLU A 120 26.76 2.05 -0.40
C GLU A 120 26.67 3.57 -0.17
N SER A 121 27.47 4.04 0.77
CA SER A 121 27.88 5.44 0.90
C SER A 121 29.38 5.46 1.20
N VAL A 122 30.20 5.30 0.17
CA VAL A 122 31.61 5.71 0.17
C VAL A 122 31.67 7.20 -0.15
#